data_AF-A0A511BA39-F1
#
_entry.id   AF-A0A511BA39-F1
#
_cell.length_a   1.000
_cell.length_b   1.000
_cell.length_c   1.000
_cell.angle_alpha   90.00
_cell.angle_beta   90.00
_cell.angle_gamma   90.00
#
_symmetry.space_group_name_H-M   'P 1'
#
loop_
_entity.id
_entity.type
_entity.pdbx_description
1 polymer ?
#
loop_
_entity_poly.entity_id
_entity_poly.type
_entity_poly.pdbx_seq_one_letter_code
_entity_poly.pdbx_strand_id
1 'polypeptide(L)'
;MMRLPLLLSTFLAFATPIMAFAGTPQTTADLASKEFKQAYQAMISLPSWVKTAQATSVPVTIINIAGKPYILGHMCRPHDCAAQQMEVVFAKDHSAAWGLLSIKDATSLKQNFLGSPDPEMQKALAKAYQDNNPSD
;
A
#
# COMPACT_ATOMS: atom_id res chain seq x y z
N MET A 1 -5.90 -57.64 62.74
CA MET A 1 -6.92 -56.59 63.00
C MET A 1 -6.72 -55.55 61.91
N MET A 2 -7.66 -55.07 61.09
CA MET A 2 -9.13 -55.10 60.98
C MET A 2 -9.43 -54.83 59.48
N ARG A 3 -10.37 -55.55 58.85
CA ARG A 3 -10.85 -55.24 57.48
C ARG A 3 -11.98 -54.21 57.59
N LEU A 4 -11.85 -53.06 56.93
CA LEU A 4 -12.84 -51.96 56.91
C LEU A 4 -13.66 -52.02 55.60
N PRO A 5 -14.99 -51.79 55.64
CA PRO A 5 -15.88 -52.18 54.54
C PRO A 5 -15.96 -51.15 53.41
N LEU A 6 -16.19 -51.69 52.22
CA LEU A 6 -16.37 -50.99 50.95
C LEU A 6 -17.73 -50.28 50.92
N LEU A 7 -17.74 -48.93 50.91
CA LEU A 7 -18.91 -48.12 50.62
C LEU A 7 -18.87 -47.68 49.15
N LEU A 8 -19.88 -48.14 48.41
CA LEU A 8 -20.08 -47.91 46.99
C LEU A 8 -20.71 -46.52 46.79
N SER A 9 -19.94 -45.53 46.31
CA SER A 9 -20.46 -44.21 45.90
C SER A 9 -20.54 -44.12 44.38
N THR A 10 -21.76 -44.15 43.86
CA THR A 10 -22.08 -43.90 42.45
C THR A 10 -21.85 -42.43 42.11
N PHE A 11 -20.80 -42.14 41.34
CA PHE A 11 -20.53 -40.83 40.76
C PHE A 11 -21.32 -40.65 39.46
N LEU A 12 -22.20 -39.63 39.43
CA LEU A 12 -22.93 -39.21 38.23
C LEU A 12 -22.01 -38.30 37.38
N ALA A 13 -21.58 -38.79 36.21
CA ALA A 13 -20.68 -38.07 35.31
C ALA A 13 -21.42 -36.99 34.52
N PHE A 14 -21.12 -35.72 34.80
CA PHE A 14 -21.50 -34.58 33.96
C PHE A 14 -20.56 -34.51 32.75
N ALA A 15 -21.04 -34.86 31.56
CA ALA A 15 -20.32 -34.63 30.32
C ALA A 15 -20.55 -33.18 29.86
N THR A 16 -19.55 -32.31 30.04
CA THR A 16 -19.54 -30.97 29.44
C THR A 16 -19.05 -31.05 27.99
N PRO A 17 -19.79 -30.53 26.99
CA PRO A 17 -19.29 -30.50 25.62
C PRO A 17 -18.16 -29.47 25.51
N ILE A 18 -17.04 -29.89 24.94
CA ILE A 18 -15.93 -28.98 24.58
C ILE A 18 -16.33 -28.30 23.27
N MET A 19 -16.62 -27.00 23.31
CA MET A 19 -16.73 -26.20 22.09
C MET A 19 -15.32 -25.94 21.54
N ALA A 20 -15.02 -26.51 20.38
CA ALA A 20 -13.79 -26.20 19.64
C ALA A 20 -13.97 -24.86 18.92
N PHE A 21 -13.24 -23.82 19.35
CA PHE A 21 -13.11 -22.58 18.59
C PHE A 21 -12.13 -22.81 17.45
N ALA A 22 -12.65 -22.98 16.23
CA ALA A 22 -11.82 -22.87 15.04
C ALA A 22 -11.49 -21.38 14.84
N GLY A 23 -10.29 -20.97 15.26
CA GLY A 23 -9.76 -19.65 14.92
C GLY A 23 -9.75 -19.48 13.40
N THR A 24 -10.14 -18.31 12.91
CA THR A 24 -10.07 -17.99 11.47
C THR A 24 -8.64 -18.24 10.96
N PRO A 25 -8.46 -18.99 9.85
CA PRO A 25 -7.14 -19.24 9.31
C PRO A 25 -6.45 -17.91 9.00
N GLN A 26 -5.22 -17.74 9.47
CA GLN A 26 -4.43 -16.55 9.21
C GLN A 26 -4.19 -16.41 7.71
N THR A 27 -4.56 -15.26 7.15
CA THR A 27 -4.42 -15.00 5.71
C THR A 27 -3.06 -14.38 5.39
N THR A 28 -2.68 -14.43 4.11
CA THR A 28 -1.49 -13.69 3.63
C THR A 28 -1.62 -12.19 3.89
N ALA A 29 -2.83 -11.63 3.79
CA ALA A 29 -3.09 -10.23 4.14
C ALA A 29 -2.88 -9.95 5.63
N ASP A 30 -3.26 -10.87 6.52
CA ASP A 30 -2.95 -10.77 7.95
C ASP A 30 -1.43 -10.76 8.18
N LEU A 31 -0.71 -11.69 7.54
CA LEU A 31 0.74 -11.79 7.63
C LEU A 31 1.44 -10.52 7.14
N ALA A 32 1.05 -10.03 5.97
CA ALA A 32 1.63 -8.84 5.35
C ALA A 32 1.33 -7.55 6.15
N SER A 33 0.15 -7.45 6.78
CA SER A 33 -0.26 -6.25 7.53
C SER A 33 0.18 -6.24 8.99
N LYS A 34 0.49 -7.40 9.58
CA LYS A 34 0.91 -7.55 10.98
C LYS A 34 2.37 -7.99 11.08
N GLU A 35 2.64 -9.29 11.03
CA GLU A 35 3.94 -9.89 11.37
C GLU A 35 5.06 -9.45 10.42
N PHE A 36 4.73 -9.25 9.14
CA PHE A 36 5.70 -8.91 8.10
C PHE A 36 5.57 -7.46 7.62
N LYS A 37 4.83 -6.60 8.31
CA LYS A 37 4.55 -5.22 7.86
C LYS A 37 5.81 -4.47 7.43
N GLN A 38 6.87 -4.54 8.22
CA GLN A 38 8.09 -3.78 7.94
C GLN A 38 8.87 -4.35 6.75
N ALA A 39 8.96 -5.68 6.61
CA ALA A 39 9.56 -6.33 5.44
C ALA A 39 8.72 -6.12 4.17
N TYR A 40 7.40 -6.21 4.30
CA TYR A 40 6.43 -6.01 3.22
C TYR A 40 6.41 -4.56 2.74
N GLN A 41 6.57 -3.57 3.63
CA GLN A 41 6.73 -2.16 3.28
C GLN A 41 8.12 -1.86 2.70
N ALA A 42 9.18 -2.51 3.22
CA ALA A 42 10.53 -2.38 2.69
C ALA A 42 10.67 -2.97 1.26
N MET A 43 9.84 -3.96 0.90
CA MET A 43 9.69 -4.44 -0.48
C MET A 43 9.21 -3.32 -1.44
N ILE A 44 8.47 -2.32 -0.94
CA ILE A 44 7.95 -1.18 -1.71
C ILE A 44 8.98 -0.04 -1.74
N SER A 45 10.25 -0.35 -1.96
CA SER A 45 11.33 0.64 -1.89
C SER A 45 11.24 1.63 -3.06
N LEU A 46 11.02 2.91 -2.76
CA LEU A 46 11.12 3.97 -3.75
C LEU A 46 12.59 4.27 -4.09
N PRO A 47 12.90 4.67 -5.35
CA PRO A 47 14.22 5.18 -5.71
C PRO A 47 14.65 6.34 -4.80
N SER A 48 15.95 6.45 -4.53
CA SER A 48 16.48 7.49 -3.63
C SER A 48 16.12 8.91 -4.08
N TRP A 49 16.19 9.19 -5.38
CA TRP A 49 15.86 10.50 -5.96
C TRP A 49 14.41 10.94 -5.67
N VAL A 50 13.47 9.98 -5.64
CA VAL A 50 12.06 10.21 -5.26
C VAL A 50 11.96 10.50 -3.77
N LYS A 51 12.59 9.67 -2.92
CA LYS A 51 12.52 9.81 -1.46
C LYS A 51 13.10 11.13 -0.95
N THR A 52 14.17 11.61 -1.57
CA THR A 52 14.86 12.84 -1.16
C THR A 52 14.41 14.07 -1.94
N ALA A 53 13.48 13.93 -2.89
CA ALA A 53 13.10 14.96 -3.85
C ALA A 53 14.30 15.62 -4.58
N GLN A 54 15.38 14.86 -4.78
CA GLN A 54 16.56 15.33 -5.54
C GLN A 54 16.31 15.01 -7.02
N ALA A 55 15.51 15.85 -7.66
CA ALA A 55 14.96 15.59 -8.98
C ALA A 55 15.11 16.80 -9.91
N THR A 56 15.09 16.55 -11.21
CA THR A 56 14.81 17.60 -12.20
C THR A 56 13.30 17.80 -12.22
N SER A 57 12.83 19.04 -12.10
CA SER A 57 11.39 19.34 -12.00
C SER A 57 11.03 20.57 -12.83
N VAL A 58 9.75 20.64 -13.21
CA VAL A 58 9.15 21.82 -13.83
C VAL A 58 8.25 22.54 -12.82
N PRO A 59 7.85 23.81 -13.07
CA PRO A 59 6.87 24.49 -12.23
C PRO A 59 5.57 23.70 -12.11
N VAL A 60 4.97 23.72 -10.92
CA VAL A 60 3.69 23.06 -10.67
C VAL A 60 2.54 23.78 -11.37
N THR A 61 1.45 23.05 -11.61
CA THR A 61 0.18 23.61 -12.10
C THR A 61 -0.94 23.37 -11.09
N ILE A 62 -2.00 24.17 -11.15
CA ILE A 62 -3.22 23.94 -10.37
C ILE A 62 -4.22 23.21 -11.26
N ILE A 63 -4.67 22.04 -10.81
CA ILE A 63 -5.70 21.26 -11.48
C ILE A 63 -6.96 21.18 -10.61
N ASN A 64 -8.10 20.88 -11.24
CA ASN A 64 -9.36 20.70 -10.55
C ASN A 64 -9.86 19.27 -10.79
N ILE A 65 -10.13 18.53 -9.72
CA ILE A 65 -10.69 17.17 -9.75
C ILE A 65 -11.96 17.20 -8.92
N ALA A 66 -13.09 16.86 -9.54
CA ALA A 66 -14.43 16.89 -8.91
C ALA A 66 -14.77 18.19 -8.16
N GLY A 67 -14.35 19.35 -8.71
CA GLY A 67 -14.61 20.66 -8.10
C GLY A 67 -13.61 21.07 -7.00
N LYS A 68 -12.70 20.18 -6.58
CA LYS A 68 -11.65 20.48 -5.58
C LYS A 68 -10.32 20.81 -6.27
N PRO A 69 -9.64 21.91 -5.87
CA PRO A 69 -8.34 22.28 -6.44
C PRO A 69 -7.18 21.50 -5.80
N TYR A 70 -6.23 21.08 -6.64
CA TYR A 70 -5.01 20.36 -6.26
C TYR A 70 -3.77 20.97 -6.94
N ILE A 71 -2.59 20.62 -6.44
CA ILE A 71 -1.31 21.00 -7.04
C ILE A 71 -0.77 19.78 -7.78
N LEU A 72 -0.56 19.90 -9.09
CA LEU A 72 0.07 18.88 -9.92
C LEU A 72 1.53 19.26 -10.18
N GLY A 73 2.44 18.36 -9.85
CA GLY A 73 3.86 18.48 -10.14
C GLY A 73 4.35 17.32 -10.99
N HIS A 74 5.38 17.60 -11.77
CA HIS A 74 6.14 16.61 -12.53
C HIS A 74 7.61 16.69 -12.11
N MET A 75 8.22 15.54 -11.91
CA MET A 75 9.66 15.44 -11.70
C MET A 75 10.24 14.19 -12.32
N CYS A 76 11.55 14.20 -12.56
CA CYS A 76 12.27 13.09 -13.16
C CYS A 76 13.66 12.92 -12.54
N ARG A 77 14.22 11.72 -12.70
CA ARG A 77 15.57 11.41 -12.24
C ARG A 77 16.59 12.28 -12.99
N PRO A 78 17.51 12.97 -12.30
CA PRO A 78 18.57 13.73 -12.96
C PRO A 78 19.36 12.86 -13.94
N HIS A 79 19.63 13.39 -15.14
CA HIS A 79 20.31 12.72 -16.25
C HIS A 79 19.61 11.49 -16.86
N ASP A 80 18.40 11.14 -16.40
CA ASP A 80 17.68 9.94 -16.82
C ASP A 80 16.17 10.21 -16.96
N CYS A 81 15.83 11.42 -17.41
CA CYS A 81 14.47 11.92 -17.31
C CYS A 81 13.48 11.16 -18.18
N ALA A 82 13.88 10.71 -19.38
CA ALA A 82 13.01 9.91 -20.23
C ALA A 82 12.69 8.54 -19.61
N ALA A 83 13.61 7.97 -18.82
CA ALA A 83 13.46 6.63 -18.28
C ALA A 83 12.81 6.58 -16.89
N GLN A 84 12.96 7.61 -16.04
CA GLN A 84 12.43 7.60 -14.68
C GLN A 84 11.75 8.92 -14.34
N GLN A 85 10.42 8.87 -14.26
CA GLN A 85 9.54 10.02 -14.07
C GLN A 85 8.57 9.77 -12.93
N MET A 86 8.10 10.84 -12.31
CA MET A 86 7.11 10.80 -11.25
C MET A 86 6.15 11.98 -11.43
N GLU A 87 4.88 11.65 -11.62
CA GLU A 87 3.79 12.62 -11.49
C GLU A 87 3.31 12.63 -10.04
N VAL A 88 3.06 13.81 -9.49
CA VAL A 88 2.62 13.97 -8.10
C VAL A 88 1.46 14.95 -8.01
N VAL A 89 0.42 14.57 -7.29
CA VAL A 89 -0.68 15.47 -6.91
C VAL A 89 -0.63 15.69 -5.40
N PHE A 90 -0.65 16.96 -4.97
CA PHE A 90 -0.77 17.36 -3.57
C PHE A 90 -2.14 17.99 -3.30
N ALA A 91 -2.74 17.64 -2.16
CA ALA A 91 -3.88 18.38 -1.64
C ALA A 91 -3.43 19.77 -1.14
N LYS A 92 -4.14 20.84 -1.52
CA LYS A 92 -3.80 22.23 -1.12
C LYS A 92 -3.91 22.48 0.39
N ASP A 93 -4.66 21.63 1.10
CA ASP A 93 -4.78 21.62 2.56
C ASP A 93 -3.65 20.83 3.25
N HIS A 94 -2.68 20.33 2.48
CA HIS A 94 -1.53 19.53 2.91
C HIS A 94 -1.88 18.17 3.54
N SER A 95 -3.13 17.72 3.43
CA SER A 95 -3.59 16.47 4.04
C SER A 95 -3.05 15.21 3.37
N ALA A 96 -2.68 15.30 2.10
CA ALA A 96 -2.32 14.13 1.31
C ALA A 96 -1.48 14.46 0.07
N ALA A 97 -0.77 13.45 -0.41
CA ALA A 97 -0.08 13.43 -1.69
C ALA A 97 -0.27 12.05 -2.35
N TRP A 98 -0.38 12.05 -3.66
CA TRP A 98 -0.50 10.86 -4.50
C TRP A 98 0.47 10.96 -5.65
N GLY A 99 0.90 9.82 -6.19
CA GLY A 99 1.75 9.88 -7.36
C GLY A 99 1.79 8.63 -8.20
N LEU A 100 2.42 8.77 -9.35
CA LEU A 100 2.62 7.73 -10.34
C LEU A 100 4.10 7.68 -10.69
N LEU A 101 4.80 6.66 -10.20
CA LEU A 101 6.19 6.40 -10.54
C LEU A 101 6.22 5.60 -11.85
N SER A 102 6.80 6.18 -12.89
CA SER A 102 6.98 5.59 -14.21
C SER A 102 8.45 5.26 -14.44
N ILE A 103 8.75 3.99 -14.69
CA ILE A 103 10.10 3.50 -15.02
C ILE A 103 10.02 2.80 -16.38
N LYS A 104 10.71 3.36 -17.36
CA LYS A 104 10.78 2.85 -18.73
C LYS A 104 12.15 2.24 -19.00
N ASP A 105 12.15 1.05 -19.59
CA ASP A 105 13.33 0.44 -20.22
C ASP A 105 13.11 0.32 -21.74
N ALA A 106 14.03 -0.34 -22.44
CA ALA A 106 13.98 -0.47 -23.90
C ALA A 106 12.72 -1.18 -24.44
N THR A 107 12.03 -1.95 -23.59
CA THR A 107 10.95 -2.85 -24.01
C THR A 107 9.67 -2.74 -23.19
N SER A 108 9.73 -2.06 -22.04
CA SER A 108 8.62 -2.02 -21.09
C SER A 108 8.53 -0.69 -20.36
N LEU A 109 7.29 -0.31 -20.04
CA LEU A 109 6.96 0.74 -19.10
C LEU A 109 6.33 0.10 -17.86
N LYS A 110 6.92 0.36 -16.70
CA LYS A 110 6.40 -0.07 -15.39
C LYS A 110 5.89 1.14 -14.64
N GLN A 111 4.65 1.05 -14.16
CA GLN A 111 3.98 2.12 -13.46
C GLN A 111 3.49 1.66 -12.09
N ASN A 112 3.72 2.48 -11.07
CA ASN A 112 3.27 2.22 -9.71
C ASN A 112 2.56 3.45 -9.13
N PHE A 113 1.30 3.24 -8.72
CA PHE A 113 0.55 4.26 -7.99
C PHE A 113 0.97 4.29 -6.53
N LEU A 114 1.15 5.49 -5.99
CA LEU A 114 1.66 5.77 -4.65
C LEU A 114 0.64 6.60 -3.87
N GLY A 115 0.50 6.31 -2.58
CA GLY A 115 -0.47 7.00 -1.70
C GLY A 115 -1.91 6.50 -1.83
N SER A 116 -2.13 5.33 -2.44
CA SER A 116 -3.46 4.72 -2.63
C SER A 116 -4.49 5.68 -3.27
N PRO A 117 -4.20 6.25 -4.45
CA PRO A 117 -5.12 7.15 -5.13
C PRO A 117 -6.42 6.43 -5.53
N ASP A 118 -7.54 7.14 -5.41
CA ASP A 118 -8.82 6.71 -5.96
C ASP A 118 -8.82 6.75 -7.51
N PRO A 119 -9.87 6.23 -8.19
CA PRO A 119 -9.89 6.18 -9.65
C PRO A 119 -9.80 7.53 -10.36
N GLU A 120 -10.34 8.61 -9.79
CA GLU A 120 -10.26 9.95 -10.40
C GLU A 120 -8.84 10.50 -10.30
N MET A 121 -8.20 10.31 -9.15
CA MET A 121 -6.82 10.68 -8.92
C MET A 121 -5.85 9.86 -9.78
N GLN A 122 -6.10 8.55 -9.93
CA GLN A 122 -5.34 7.69 -10.85
C GLN A 122 -5.42 8.20 -12.29
N LYS A 123 -6.62 8.57 -12.74
CA LYS A 123 -6.84 9.14 -14.07
C LYS A 123 -6.08 10.46 -14.26
N ALA A 124 -6.10 11.34 -13.26
CA ALA A 124 -5.37 12.61 -13.31
C ALA A 124 -3.85 12.40 -13.43
N LEU A 125 -3.28 11.50 -12.63
CA LEU A 125 -1.86 11.14 -12.66
C LEU A 125 -1.46 10.48 -13.99
N ALA A 126 -2.26 9.54 -14.49
CA ALA A 126 -2.01 8.87 -15.77
C ALA A 126 -2.08 9.87 -16.94
N LYS A 127 -3.06 10.79 -16.92
CA LYS A 127 -3.15 11.86 -17.92
C LYS A 127 -1.93 12.78 -17.88
N ALA A 128 -1.46 13.16 -16.70
CA ALA A 128 -0.26 13.99 -16.57
C ALA A 128 0.96 13.31 -17.20
N TYR A 129 1.14 12.01 -16.95
CA TYR A 129 2.21 11.23 -17.59
C TYR A 129 2.10 11.23 -19.12
N GLN A 130 0.91 10.99 -19.67
CA GLN A 130 0.67 11.00 -21.12
C GLN A 130 0.92 12.38 -21.75
N ASP A 131 0.49 13.45 -21.08
CA ASP A 131 0.72 14.82 -21.54
C ASP A 131 2.22 15.16 -21.61
N ASN A 132 3.02 14.62 -20.68
CA ASN A 132 4.49 14.76 -20.68
C ASN A 132 5.21 13.78 -21.63
N ASN A 133 4.53 12.70 -22.06
CA ASN A 133 5.09 11.65 -22.90
C ASN A 133 4.13 11.31 -24.07
N PRO A 134 3.89 12.24 -25.01
CA PRO A 134 2.87 12.08 -26.05
C PRO A 134 3.18 11.00 -27.11
N SER A 135 4.37 10.40 -27.07
CA SER A 135 4.80 9.32 -27.98
C SER A 135 4.75 7.93 -27.34
N ASP A 136 4.28 7.84 -26.09
CA ASP A 136 4.10 6.59 -25.34
C ASP A 136 2.66 6.04 -25.46
#